data_AF-A0A7S1Q234-F1
#
_entry.id   AF-A0A7S1Q234-F1
#
_cell.length_a   1.000
_cell.length_b   1.000
_cell.length_c   1.000
_cell.angle_alpha   90.00
_cell.angle_beta   90.00
_cell.angle_gamma   90.00
#
_symmetry.space_group_name_H-M   'P 1'
#
loop_
_entity.id
_entity.type
_entity.pdbx_description
1 polymer ?
#
loop_
_entity_poly.entity_id
_entity_poly.type
_entity_poly.pdbx_seq_one_letter_code
_entity_poly.pdbx_strand_id
1 'polypeptide(L)'
;MAQAISSQASDNPARGRGPPSEGMAPKKNREAVQAEVTLGPQLREGEVVFGVAHIYASFNDTFVHVTDLSGRETIIRVTGGMKVKADRDESSPYAAMLAAQDVAARCKELGIGALHIK
;
A
#
# COMPACT_ATOMS: atom_id res chain seq x y z
N MET A 1 13.23 -49.02 -18.45
CA MET A 1 12.14 -49.90 -18.89
C MET A 1 10.85 -49.11 -18.83
N ALA A 2 10.32 -48.70 -19.98
CA ALA A 2 8.97 -48.20 -20.11
C ALA A 2 8.05 -49.38 -20.41
N GLN A 3 6.88 -49.44 -19.77
CA GLN A 3 5.75 -50.22 -20.25
C GLN A 3 4.49 -49.37 -20.21
N ALA A 4 3.79 -49.41 -21.34
CA ALA A 4 2.51 -48.81 -21.64
C ALA A 4 1.41 -49.87 -21.60
N ILE A 5 0.15 -49.49 -21.37
CA ILE A 5 -1.10 -50.10 -21.90
C ILE A 5 -2.30 -49.17 -21.54
N SER A 6 -2.85 -48.41 -22.50
CA SER A 6 -4.08 -48.67 -23.29
C SER A 6 -5.39 -48.52 -22.49
N SER A 7 -6.29 -47.58 -22.82
CA SER A 7 -7.37 -47.86 -23.78
C SER A 7 -7.93 -46.62 -24.48
N GLN A 8 -8.29 -46.83 -25.75
CA GLN A 8 -8.70 -45.88 -26.79
C GLN A 8 -10.21 -45.57 -26.77
N ALA A 9 -10.58 -44.42 -27.36
CA ALA A 9 -11.73 -44.27 -28.27
C ALA A 9 -11.49 -42.98 -29.08
N SER A 10 -10.87 -43.05 -30.27
CA SER A 10 -11.53 -43.20 -31.58
C SER A 10 -12.54 -42.08 -31.89
N ASP A 11 -12.11 -41.05 -32.62
CA ASP A 11 -12.75 -40.66 -33.88
C ASP A 11 -11.91 -39.64 -34.65
N ASN A 12 -11.55 -40.00 -35.88
CA ASN A 12 -11.01 -39.16 -36.95
C ASN A 12 -11.57 -39.79 -38.23
N PRO A 13 -12.11 -39.09 -39.25
CA PRO A 13 -11.32 -38.11 -40.01
C PRO A 13 -12.09 -36.99 -40.73
N ALA A 14 -11.55 -35.76 -40.72
CA ALA A 14 -11.85 -34.78 -41.77
C ALA A 14 -10.54 -34.14 -42.27
N ARG A 15 -10.10 -34.58 -43.45
CA ARG A 15 -8.97 -34.04 -44.20
C ARG A 15 -9.33 -32.70 -44.85
N GLY A 16 -8.38 -31.78 -44.93
CA GLY A 16 -8.37 -30.75 -45.99
C GLY A 16 -7.64 -29.47 -45.61
N ARG A 17 -6.50 -29.20 -46.27
CA ARG A 17 -5.60 -28.05 -46.05
C ARG A 17 -6.17 -26.76 -46.67
N GLY A 18 -5.95 -25.63 -45.98
CA GLY A 18 -6.08 -24.25 -46.47
C GLY A 18 -4.97 -23.35 -45.87
N PRO A 19 -4.58 -22.23 -46.52
CA PRO A 19 -3.21 -21.68 -46.55
C PRO A 19 -2.81 -20.85 -45.31
N PRO A 20 -1.49 -20.56 -45.14
CA PRO A 20 -1.01 -19.77 -44.01
C PRO A 20 -1.40 -18.30 -44.22
N SER A 21 -1.99 -17.64 -43.23
CA SER A 21 -2.17 -16.19 -43.25
C SER A 21 -1.23 -15.54 -42.22
N GLU A 22 -0.35 -14.73 -42.79
CA GLU A 22 0.50 -13.74 -42.14
C GLU A 22 -0.27 -12.86 -41.15
N GLY A 23 0.46 -12.38 -40.13
CA GLY A 23 0.05 -11.22 -39.34
C GLY A 23 -0.14 -11.46 -37.85
N MET A 24 0.81 -12.10 -37.17
CA MET A 24 0.83 -12.10 -35.70
C MET A 24 1.26 -10.71 -35.22
N ALA A 25 0.28 -9.82 -35.02
CA ALA A 25 0.50 -8.56 -34.32
C ALA A 25 1.11 -8.86 -32.93
N PRO A 26 2.22 -8.22 -32.54
CA PRO A 26 2.77 -8.47 -31.21
C PRO A 26 1.75 -7.95 -30.21
N LYS A 27 1.31 -8.82 -29.29
CA LYS A 27 0.59 -8.41 -28.09
C LYS A 27 1.47 -7.41 -27.36
N LYS A 28 1.20 -6.11 -27.59
CA LYS A 28 1.82 -5.02 -26.86
C LYS A 28 1.47 -5.24 -25.40
N ASN A 29 2.47 -5.65 -24.64
CA ASN A 29 2.42 -5.75 -23.19
C ASN A 29 2.09 -4.34 -22.68
N ARG A 30 0.80 -4.05 -22.50
CA ARG A 30 0.34 -2.88 -21.77
C ARG A 30 0.57 -3.22 -20.32
N GLU A 31 1.81 -3.08 -19.89
CA GLU A 31 2.08 -2.70 -18.50
C GLU A 31 1.34 -1.39 -18.32
N ALA A 32 0.17 -1.47 -17.68
CA ALA A 32 -0.46 -0.32 -17.09
C ALA A 32 0.53 0.16 -16.03
N VAL A 33 1.37 1.13 -16.41
CA VAL A 33 2.09 1.96 -15.45
C VAL A 33 0.99 2.54 -14.58
N GLN A 34 0.82 1.96 -13.39
CA GLN A 34 -0.07 2.51 -12.38
C GLN A 34 0.50 3.90 -12.10
N ALA A 35 -0.16 4.93 -12.63
CA ALA A 35 0.14 6.29 -12.28
C ALA A 35 -0.07 6.37 -10.77
N GLU A 36 1.03 6.47 -10.02
CA GLU A 36 0.98 6.80 -8.61
C GLU A 36 0.34 8.19 -8.54
N VAL A 37 -0.97 8.22 -8.28
CA VAL A 37 -1.70 9.46 -8.10
C VAL A 37 -1.26 10.01 -6.75
N THR A 38 -0.26 10.89 -6.75
CA THR A 38 0.17 11.60 -5.55
C THR A 38 -0.95 12.53 -5.12
N LEU A 39 -1.77 12.07 -4.17
CA LEU A 39 -2.78 12.87 -3.49
C LEU A 39 -2.06 13.74 -2.45
N GLY A 40 -1.48 14.83 -2.92
CA GLY A 40 -0.75 15.79 -2.08
C GLY A 40 -0.73 17.18 -2.71
N PRO A 41 -0.55 18.24 -1.90
CA PRO A 41 -0.44 19.59 -2.41
C PRO A 41 0.77 19.73 -3.36
N GLN A 42 0.60 20.49 -4.44
CA GLN A 42 1.68 20.78 -5.38
C GLN A 42 2.62 21.82 -4.75
N LEU A 43 3.77 21.36 -4.25
CA LEU A 43 4.75 22.23 -3.60
C LEU A 43 5.77 22.78 -4.59
N ARG A 44 6.16 24.03 -4.35
CA ARG A 44 7.33 24.65 -5.00
C ARG A 44 8.60 24.21 -4.26
N GLU A 45 9.73 24.23 -4.95
CA GLU A 45 11.03 23.91 -4.33
C GLU A 45 11.28 24.79 -3.10
N GLY A 46 11.52 24.17 -1.95
CA GLY A 46 11.79 24.85 -0.68
C GLY A 46 10.58 25.12 0.21
N GLU A 47 9.35 24.84 -0.26
CA GLU A 47 8.15 24.92 0.57
C GLU A 47 7.96 23.62 1.37
N VAL A 48 7.34 23.70 2.54
CA VAL A 48 7.09 22.53 3.41
C VAL A 48 5.64 22.57 3.87
N VAL A 49 4.92 21.46 3.71
CA VAL A 49 3.56 21.31 4.24
C VAL A 49 3.64 21.01 5.72
N PHE A 50 2.89 21.77 6.52
CA PHE A 50 2.76 21.57 7.95
C PHE A 50 1.46 20.84 8.28
N GLY A 51 1.55 19.82 9.14
CA GLY A 51 0.42 19.22 9.85
C GLY A 51 0.54 19.44 11.36
N VAL A 52 -0.45 18.96 12.12
CA VAL A 52 -0.43 18.98 13.59
C VAL A 52 -0.49 17.55 14.09
N ALA A 53 0.52 17.12 14.85
CA ALA A 53 0.55 15.87 15.57
C ALA A 53 0.03 16.07 17.00
N HIS A 54 -1.13 15.51 17.28
CA HIS A 54 -1.71 15.39 18.60
C HIS A 54 -1.22 14.10 19.24
N ILE A 55 -0.42 14.23 20.30
CA ILE A 55 0.15 13.10 21.02
C ILE A 55 -0.60 12.95 22.34
N TYR A 56 -1.50 11.97 22.40
CA TYR A 56 -2.18 11.65 23.65
C TYR A 56 -1.46 10.47 24.31
N ALA A 57 -0.64 10.79 25.30
CA ALA A 57 0.07 9.81 26.11
C ALA A 57 -0.68 9.61 27.44
N SER A 58 -1.28 8.43 27.61
CA SER A 58 -1.93 8.02 28.85
C SER A 58 -1.18 6.84 29.49
N PHE A 59 -1.56 6.49 30.72
CA PHE A 59 -0.99 5.33 31.39
C PHE A 59 -1.36 3.99 30.72
N ASN A 60 -2.45 3.97 29.97
CA ASN A 60 -3.01 2.73 29.40
C ASN A 60 -2.66 2.59 27.92
N ASP A 61 -2.60 3.67 27.16
CA ASP A 61 -2.28 3.64 25.73
C ASP A 61 -1.68 4.98 25.27
N THR A 62 -1.04 4.96 24.11
CA THR A 62 -0.45 6.11 23.41
C THR A 62 -1.09 6.30 22.06
N PHE A 63 -1.47 7.53 21.72
CA PHE A 63 -2.09 7.86 20.45
C PHE A 63 -1.21 8.86 19.71
N VAL A 64 -0.98 8.58 18.43
CA VAL A 64 -0.34 9.49 17.49
C VAL A 64 -1.37 9.83 16.43
N HIS A 65 -1.90 11.05 16.50
CA HIS A 65 -2.96 11.52 15.62
C HIS A 65 -2.50 12.76 14.87
N VAL A 66 -2.38 12.65 13.55
CA VAL A 66 -1.99 13.77 12.70
C VAL A 66 -3.21 14.33 11.99
N THR A 67 -3.35 15.64 12.05
CA THR A 67 -4.42 16.44 11.44
C THR A 67 -3.85 17.56 10.59
N ASP A 68 -4.73 18.20 9.84
CA ASP A 68 -4.46 19.49 9.19
C ASP A 68 -4.32 20.62 10.23
N LEU A 69 -3.94 21.82 9.78
CA LEU A 69 -3.76 22.97 10.67
C LEU A 69 -5.05 23.37 11.43
N SER A 70 -6.23 23.09 10.86
CA SER A 70 -7.51 23.36 11.53
C SER A 70 -7.85 22.32 12.61
N GLY A 71 -7.21 21.15 12.60
CA GLY A 71 -7.48 20.04 13.50
C GLY A 71 -8.79 19.30 13.20
N ARG A 72 -9.45 19.59 12.07
CA ARG A 72 -10.74 18.98 11.71
C ARG A 72 -10.56 17.76 10.84
N GLU A 73 -9.65 17.81 9.89
CA GLU A 73 -9.40 16.74 8.96
C GLU A 73 -8.26 15.86 9.48
N THR A 74 -8.57 14.57 9.64
CA THR A 74 -7.60 13.59 10.11
C THR A 74 -6.86 13.01 8.93
N ILE A 75 -5.53 13.12 8.97
CA ILE A 75 -4.65 12.58 7.95
C ILE A 75 -4.33 11.12 8.30
N ILE A 76 -3.90 10.88 9.53
CA ILE A 76 -3.65 9.55 10.04
C ILE A 76 -3.79 9.49 11.55
N ARG A 77 -4.26 8.36 12.06
CA ARG A 77 -4.32 8.05 13.49
C ARG A 77 -3.85 6.62 13.72
N VAL A 78 -2.83 6.47 14.56
CA VAL A 78 -2.30 5.17 15.00
C VAL A 78 -2.17 5.19 16.51
N THR A 79 -2.48 4.07 17.17
CA THR A 79 -2.28 3.90 18.61
C THR A 79 -1.21 2.86 18.90
N GLY A 80 -0.66 2.90 20.12
CA GLY A 80 0.28 1.89 20.61
C GLY A 80 -0.35 0.50 20.59
N GLY A 81 -1.59 0.38 21.05
CA GLY A 81 -2.35 -0.88 20.99
C GLY A 81 -2.59 -1.46 19.59
N MET A 82 -2.52 -0.65 18.53
CA MET A 82 -2.54 -1.19 17.16
C MET A 82 -1.23 -1.91 16.77
N LYS A 83 -0.12 -1.62 17.45
CA LYS A 83 1.22 -2.14 17.13
C LYS A 83 1.63 -3.32 18.00
N VAL A 84 1.06 -3.44 19.19
CA VAL A 84 1.32 -4.54 20.13
C VAL A 84 0.08 -5.43 20.28
N LYS A 85 0.27 -6.67 20.75
CA LYS A 85 -0.83 -7.64 20.92
C LYS A 85 -1.26 -7.83 22.37
N ALA A 86 -0.50 -7.27 23.31
CA ALA A 86 -0.74 -7.44 24.73
C ALA A 86 -1.23 -6.11 25.31
N ASP A 87 -2.40 -6.14 25.96
CA ASP A 87 -3.08 -4.96 26.50
C ASP A 87 -2.22 -4.18 27.51
N ARG A 88 -1.33 -4.88 28.22
CA ARG A 88 -0.40 -4.25 29.18
C ARG A 88 0.71 -3.43 28.52
N ASP A 89 0.99 -3.69 27.24
CA ASP A 89 2.14 -3.12 26.53
C ASP A 89 1.71 -1.96 25.60
N GLU A 90 0.44 -1.59 25.59
CA GLU A 90 -0.13 -0.54 24.72
C GLU A 90 0.45 0.86 25.01
N SER A 91 0.74 1.16 26.28
CA SER A 91 1.41 2.40 26.70
C SER A 91 2.94 2.32 26.69
N SER A 92 3.51 1.19 26.28
CA SER A 92 4.96 1.02 26.32
C SER A 92 5.67 2.00 25.37
N PRO A 93 6.87 2.50 25.73
CA PRO A 93 7.65 3.39 24.86
C PRO A 93 7.96 2.76 23.49
N TYR A 94 8.07 1.42 23.45
CA TYR A 94 8.30 0.69 22.22
C TYR A 94 7.07 0.71 21.29
N ALA A 95 5.87 0.53 21.85
CA ALA A 95 4.62 0.65 21.09
C ALA A 95 4.45 2.04 20.47
N ALA A 96 4.73 3.09 21.25
CA ALA A 96 4.67 4.48 20.79
C ALA A 96 5.67 4.76 19.65
N MET A 97 6.88 4.22 19.74
CA MET A 97 7.90 4.36 18.68
C MET A 97 7.45 3.72 17.37
N LEU A 98 6.88 2.51 17.42
CA LEU A 98 6.36 1.83 16.25
C LEU A 98 5.17 2.58 15.64
N ALA A 99 4.27 3.11 16.47
CA ALA A 99 3.14 3.91 16.01
C ALA A 99 3.61 5.19 15.29
N ALA A 100 4.61 5.87 15.84
CA ALA A 100 5.18 7.08 15.25
C ALA A 100 5.87 6.81 13.89
N GLN A 101 6.54 5.66 13.74
CA GLN A 101 7.16 5.27 12.47
C GLN A 101 6.14 5.07 11.35
N ASP A 102 5.03 4.38 11.64
CA ASP A 102 3.94 4.17 10.69
C ASP A 102 3.29 5.50 10.28
N VAL A 103 3.07 6.39 11.24
CA VAL A 103 2.56 7.74 10.98
C VAL A 103 3.50 8.52 10.09
N ALA A 104 4.81 8.50 10.37
CA ALA A 104 5.80 9.22 9.59
C ALA A 104 5.89 8.72 8.13
N ALA A 105 5.76 7.41 7.91
CA ALA A 105 5.75 6.84 6.57
C ALA A 105 4.56 7.37 5.75
N ARG A 106 3.36 7.35 6.34
CA ARG A 106 2.13 7.82 5.70
C ARG A 106 2.11 9.34 5.49
N CYS A 107 2.66 10.11 6.42
CA CYS A 107 2.81 11.56 6.23
C CYS A 107 3.70 11.90 5.02
N LYS A 108 4.75 11.11 4.77
CA LYS A 108 5.63 11.30 3.60
C LYS A 108 4.93 10.97 2.28
N GLU A 109 4.13 9.91 2.25
CA GLU A 109 3.32 9.54 1.07
C GLU A 109 2.34 10.65 0.68
N LEU A 110 1.80 11.38 1.67
CA LEU A 110 0.85 12.47 1.49
C LEU A 110 1.50 13.86 1.31
N GLY A 111 2.83 13.93 1.30
CA GLY A 111 3.56 15.18 1.07
C GLY A 111 3.67 16.11 2.29
N ILE A 112 3.48 15.60 3.51
CA ILE A 112 3.63 16.36 4.75
C ILE A 112 5.10 16.32 5.19
N GLY A 113 5.76 17.47 5.17
CA GLY A 113 7.19 17.57 5.47
C GLY A 113 7.51 18.00 6.90
N ALA A 114 6.57 18.65 7.60
CA ALA A 114 6.76 19.09 8.97
C ALA A 114 5.49 18.93 9.81
N LEU A 115 5.66 18.77 11.12
CA LEU A 115 4.57 18.60 12.09
C LEU A 115 4.76 19.55 13.27
N HIS A 116 3.69 20.22 13.67
CA HIS A 116 3.59 20.87 14.97
C HIS A 116 3.09 19.87 16.01
N ILE A 117 3.69 19.86 17.19
CA ILE A 117 3.33 18.89 18.23
C ILE A 117 2.42 19.57 19.26
N LYS A 118 1.33 18.89 19.62
CA LYS A 118 0.39 19.26 20.68
C LYS A 118 0.22 18.13 21.69
#